data_AF-A0A7G7KQB1-F1
#
_entry.id   AF-A0A7G7KQB1-F1
#
_cell.length_a   1.000
_cell.length_b   1.000
_cell.length_c   1.000
_cell.angle_alpha   90.00
_cell.angle_beta   90.00
_cell.angle_gamma   90.00
#
_symmetry.space_group_name_H-M   'P 1'
#
loop_
_entity.id
_entity.type
_entity.pdbx_description
1 polymer ?
#
loop_
_entity_poly.entity_id
_entity_poly.type
_entity_poly.pdbx_seq_one_letter_code
_entity_poly.pdbx_strand_id
1 'polypeptide(L)'
;MAAKRSAPSASAKGAAPVQDGGDLNADQALALVSMTLMQKLAAQGELPWVWNEAEDGGSCDIAGLRQRLELTQLALRTGAPLTTAEVTYLMGARPSSAEVERGGLHARRISRNVWKLAQVSGAQQARGEVTSFASFNDGRRRFA
;
A
#
# COMPACT_ATOMS: atom_id res chain seq x y z
N MET A 1 42.73 72.00 1.14
CA MET A 1 42.20 72.33 2.49
C MET A 1 41.12 71.31 2.80
N ALA A 2 41.37 70.20 3.53
CA ALA A 2 41.35 70.08 5.00
C ALA A 2 40.09 70.70 5.62
N ALA A 3 39.24 70.09 6.46
CA ALA A 3 39.16 68.80 7.15
C ALA A 3 37.68 68.68 7.64
N LYS A 4 37.07 67.52 7.87
CA LYS A 4 37.00 66.86 9.19
C LYS A 4 36.14 65.57 9.11
N ARG A 5 36.49 64.64 10.01
CA ARG A 5 36.05 63.25 10.19
C ARG A 5 34.61 63.16 10.77
N SER A 6 33.92 62.04 10.52
CA SER A 6 33.35 61.15 11.57
C SER A 6 32.37 60.10 11.02
N ALA A 7 32.56 58.85 11.43
CA ALA A 7 31.56 57.79 11.54
C ALA A 7 31.72 57.17 12.95
N PRO A 8 30.86 56.27 13.45
CA PRO A 8 29.39 56.10 13.33
C PRO A 8 28.72 56.21 14.73
N SER A 9 27.38 56.36 14.83
CA SER A 9 26.68 56.14 16.12
C SER A 9 25.81 54.89 16.03
N ALA A 10 26.29 53.83 16.68
CA ALA A 10 25.46 52.72 17.10
C ALA A 10 24.34 53.24 18.04
N SER A 11 23.13 52.76 17.84
CA SER A 11 22.13 52.70 18.90
C SER A 11 21.61 51.28 18.94
N ALA A 12 22.40 50.43 19.61
CA ALA A 12 21.92 49.20 20.20
C ALA A 12 20.81 49.58 21.19
N LYS A 13 19.56 49.42 20.76
CA LYS A 13 18.41 49.67 21.62
C LYS A 13 18.00 48.37 22.28
N GLY A 14 18.54 48.18 23.49
CA GLY A 14 17.85 47.52 24.59
C GLY A 14 17.70 46.00 24.51
N ALA A 15 18.74 45.29 24.91
CA ALA A 15 18.56 44.04 25.65
C ALA A 15 18.14 44.40 27.08
N ALA A 16 16.97 43.91 27.51
CA ALA A 16 16.51 43.86 28.89
C ALA A 16 15.54 42.67 29.03
N PRO A 17 15.35 42.16 30.24
CA PRO A 17 15.95 40.93 30.75
C PRO A 17 15.04 39.71 30.62
N VAL A 18 15.67 38.54 30.69
CA VAL A 18 15.04 37.24 30.95
C VAL A 18 14.33 37.29 32.31
N GLN A 19 13.00 37.09 32.33
CA GLN A 19 12.27 36.52 33.47
C GLN A 19 11.12 35.63 32.97
N ASP A 20 11.36 34.33 33.16
CA ASP A 20 10.47 33.21 33.49
C ASP A 20 8.94 33.42 33.47
N GLY A 21 8.22 32.54 32.75
CA GLY A 21 6.76 32.39 32.87
C GLY A 21 5.98 32.10 31.59
N GLY A 22 6.09 30.88 31.05
CA GLY A 22 4.95 30.15 30.45
C GLY A 22 4.38 30.52 29.07
N ASP A 23 4.62 31.70 28.50
CA ASP A 23 3.94 32.11 27.26
C ASP A 23 4.85 32.08 26.04
N LEU A 24 4.96 30.91 25.40
CA LEU A 24 5.58 30.78 24.08
C LEU A 24 4.72 31.51 23.04
N ASN A 25 5.25 32.56 22.42
CA ASN A 25 4.61 33.20 21.28
C ASN A 25 4.44 32.17 20.14
N ALA A 26 3.35 32.27 19.36
CA ALA A 26 3.04 31.33 18.27
C ALA A 26 4.22 31.15 17.30
N ASP A 27 4.97 32.23 17.05
CA ASP A 27 6.17 32.22 16.20
C ASP A 27 7.33 31.42 16.83
N GLN A 28 7.50 31.51 18.15
CA GLN A 28 8.53 30.76 18.88
C GLN A 28 8.16 29.28 19.00
N ALA A 29 6.87 28.97 19.22
CA ALA A 29 6.36 27.60 19.20
C ALA A 29 6.52 26.97 17.81
N LEU A 30 6.18 27.70 16.74
CA LEU A 30 6.37 27.25 15.36
C LEU A 30 7.85 27.03 15.04
N ALA A 31 8.72 27.94 15.48
CA ALA A 31 10.16 27.79 15.33
C ALA A 31 10.68 26.52 16.02
N LEU A 32 10.28 26.26 17.27
CA LEU A 32 10.67 25.05 18.00
C LEU A 32 10.13 23.76 17.36
N VAL A 33 8.89 23.77 16.88
CA VAL A 33 8.29 22.63 16.16
C VAL A 33 9.01 22.39 14.84
N SER A 34 9.29 23.43 14.06
CA SER A 34 10.00 23.32 12.78
C SER A 34 11.43 22.81 12.98
N MET A 35 12.12 23.27 14.01
CA MET A 35 13.47 22.84 14.35
C MET A 35 13.50 21.39 14.80
N THR A 36 12.51 20.96 15.59
CA THR A 36 12.38 19.56 16.02
C THR A 36 12.04 18.64 14.85
N LEU A 37 11.21 19.10 13.90
CA LEU A 37 10.90 18.36 12.68
C LEU A 37 12.15 18.20 11.80
N MET A 38 12.91 19.28 11.58
CA MET A 38 14.17 19.23 10.84
C MET A 38 15.18 18.30 11.51
N GLN A 39 15.31 18.34 12.84
CA GLN A 39 16.18 17.42 13.59
C GLN A 39 15.74 15.97 13.44
N LYS A 40 14.43 15.68 13.48
CA LYS A 40 13.92 14.32 13.24
C LYS A 40 14.18 13.84 11.82
N LEU A 41 14.01 14.70 10.82
CA LEU A 41 14.27 14.37 9.42
C LEU A 41 15.77 14.18 9.15
N ALA A 42 16.62 15.03 9.74
CA ALA A 42 18.08 14.93 9.60
C ALA A 42 18.66 13.72 10.37
N ALA A 43 18.09 13.35 11.51
CA ALA A 43 18.46 12.16 12.26
C ALA A 43 17.97 10.87 11.58
N GLN A 44 16.87 10.94 10.82
CA GLN A 44 16.37 9.87 9.95
C GLN A 44 17.08 9.90 8.57
N GLY A 45 18.41 9.96 8.57
CA GLY A 45 19.22 9.96 7.35
C GLY A 45 18.74 8.92 6.34
N GLU A 46 18.50 9.37 5.10
CA GLU A 46 18.00 8.58 3.96
C GLU A 46 16.94 7.55 4.39
N LEU A 47 15.72 8.02 4.64
CA LEU A 47 14.55 7.13 4.71
C LEU A 47 14.58 6.22 3.47
N PRO A 48 14.65 4.89 3.63
CA PRO A 48 14.40 3.98 2.53
C PRO A 48 13.06 4.41 1.94
N TRP A 49 13.00 4.59 0.62
CA TRP A 49 11.76 4.85 -0.10
C TRP A 49 10.66 3.94 0.47
N VAL A 50 9.83 4.45 1.36
CA VAL A 50 8.73 3.70 1.95
C VAL A 50 7.67 3.75 0.87
N TRP A 51 7.59 2.68 0.10
CA TRP A 51 6.48 2.48 -0.81
C TRP A 51 5.24 2.54 0.07
N ASN A 52 4.36 3.50 -0.21
CA ASN A 52 3.15 3.71 0.54
C ASN A 52 2.27 2.47 0.35
N GLU A 53 2.38 1.48 1.26
CA GLU A 53 1.63 0.20 1.21
C GLU A 53 0.11 0.44 1.12
N ALA A 54 -0.37 1.62 1.50
CA ALA A 54 -1.77 2.01 1.40
C ALA A 54 -2.24 2.29 -0.05
N GLU A 55 -1.36 2.70 -0.97
CA GLU A 55 -1.77 3.17 -2.30
C GLU A 55 -1.62 2.12 -3.43
N ASP A 56 -0.69 1.17 -3.31
CA ASP A 56 -0.45 0.17 -4.38
C ASP A 56 -0.98 -1.24 -4.09
N GLY A 57 -1.46 -1.50 -2.87
CA GLY A 57 -1.96 -2.84 -2.52
C GLY A 57 -2.17 -3.00 -1.04
N GLY A 58 -3.12 -2.21 -0.49
CA GLY A 58 -3.44 -2.07 0.93
C GLY A 58 -3.23 -3.33 1.78
N SER A 59 -2.85 -3.11 3.05
CA SER A 59 -2.55 -4.13 4.06
C SER A 59 -3.26 -5.47 3.81
N CYS A 60 -2.50 -6.49 3.39
CA CYS A 60 -3.04 -7.82 3.14
C CYS A 60 -3.29 -8.54 4.47
N ASP A 61 -4.54 -8.85 4.78
CA ASP A 61 -4.87 -9.69 5.94
C ASP A 61 -4.42 -11.15 5.68
N ILE A 62 -3.27 -11.51 6.25
CA ILE A 62 -2.63 -12.82 6.12
C ILE A 62 -3.52 -13.92 6.74
N ALA A 63 -4.21 -13.62 7.84
CA ALA A 63 -5.05 -14.60 8.53
C ALA A 63 -6.30 -14.91 7.69
N GLY A 64 -6.98 -13.87 7.18
CA GLY A 64 -8.11 -14.03 6.27
C GLY A 64 -7.73 -14.71 4.95
N LEU A 65 -6.55 -14.38 4.39
CA LEU A 65 -6.02 -15.05 3.21
C LEU A 65 -5.82 -16.54 3.44
N ARG A 66 -5.16 -16.92 4.55
CA ARG A 66 -4.92 -18.31 4.91
C ARG A 66 -6.23 -19.08 5.02
N GLN A 67 -7.20 -18.56 5.77
CA GLN A 67 -8.50 -19.19 5.93
C GLN A 67 -9.21 -19.38 4.59
N ARG A 68 -9.17 -18.36 3.71
CA ARG A 68 -9.78 -18.47 2.37
C ARG A 68 -9.13 -19.57 1.53
N LEU A 69 -7.81 -19.70 1.57
CA LEU A 69 -7.09 -20.74 0.83
C LEU A 69 -7.40 -22.15 1.36
N GLU A 70 -7.44 -22.31 2.68
CA GLU A 70 -7.81 -23.58 3.33
C GLU A 70 -9.25 -24.00 2.95
N LEU A 71 -10.21 -23.07 3.02
CA LEU A 71 -11.60 -23.30 2.61
C LEU A 71 -11.71 -23.61 1.12
N THR A 72 -10.93 -22.95 0.27
CA THR A 72 -10.91 -23.20 -1.18
C THR A 72 -10.44 -24.63 -1.46
N GLN A 73 -9.37 -25.06 -0.80
CA GLN A 73 -8.88 -26.43 -0.93
C GLN A 73 -9.91 -27.46 -0.44
N LEU A 74 -10.59 -27.18 0.67
CA LEU A 74 -11.65 -28.04 1.20
C LEU A 74 -12.84 -28.13 0.24
N ALA A 75 -13.27 -27.01 -0.34
CA ALA A 75 -14.35 -26.97 -1.32
C ALA A 75 -14.00 -27.79 -2.58
N LEU A 76 -12.76 -27.69 -3.07
CA LEU A 76 -12.30 -28.48 -4.22
C LEU A 76 -12.25 -29.98 -3.91
N ARG A 77 -11.80 -30.37 -2.71
CA ARG A 77 -11.72 -31.77 -2.29
C ARG A 77 -13.09 -32.39 -2.06
N THR A 78 -14.00 -31.65 -1.44
CA THR A 78 -15.34 -32.14 -1.10
C THR A 78 -16.30 -32.09 -2.28
N GLY A 79 -16.13 -31.11 -3.19
CA GLY A 79 -17.07 -30.86 -4.28
C GLY A 79 -18.46 -30.47 -3.79
N ALA A 80 -18.56 -29.99 -2.54
CA ALA A 80 -19.83 -29.62 -1.90
C ALA A 80 -20.51 -28.45 -2.63
N PRO A 81 -21.86 -28.40 -2.62
CA PRO A 81 -22.58 -27.26 -3.17
C PRO A 81 -22.33 -26.00 -2.36
N LEU A 82 -22.01 -24.90 -3.05
CA LEU A 82 -21.74 -23.59 -2.48
C LEU A 82 -22.80 -22.57 -2.87
N THR A 83 -23.01 -21.58 -2.03
CA THR A 83 -23.84 -20.41 -2.29
C THR A 83 -23.10 -19.36 -3.11
N THR A 84 -23.84 -18.41 -3.70
CA THR A 84 -23.27 -17.30 -4.45
C THR A 84 -22.33 -16.44 -3.59
N ALA A 85 -22.63 -16.27 -2.29
CA ALA A 85 -21.81 -15.50 -1.36
C ALA A 85 -20.48 -16.21 -1.07
N GLU A 86 -20.53 -17.52 -0.81
CA GLU A 86 -19.33 -18.33 -0.56
C GLU A 86 -18.42 -18.38 -1.79
N VAL A 87 -18.98 -18.58 -2.99
CA VAL A 87 -18.20 -18.53 -4.23
C VAL A 87 -17.57 -17.15 -4.44
N THR A 88 -18.30 -16.08 -4.12
CA THR A 88 -17.76 -14.71 -4.20
C THR A 88 -16.58 -14.53 -3.24
N TYR A 89 -16.70 -15.05 -2.02
CA TYR A 89 -15.63 -15.03 -1.02
C TYR A 89 -14.41 -15.82 -1.48
N LEU A 90 -14.60 -17.07 -1.93
CA LEU A 90 -13.51 -17.96 -2.34
C LEU A 90 -12.79 -17.49 -3.61
N MET A 91 -13.53 -17.04 -4.62
CA MET A 91 -12.95 -16.52 -5.87
C MET A 91 -12.51 -15.05 -5.78
N GLY A 92 -12.88 -14.35 -4.70
CA GLY A 92 -12.66 -12.91 -4.54
C GLY A 92 -13.36 -12.05 -5.61
N ALA A 93 -14.35 -12.60 -6.32
CA ALA A 93 -15.11 -11.91 -7.36
C ALA A 93 -16.52 -12.48 -7.42
N ARG A 94 -17.50 -11.59 -7.62
CA ARG A 94 -18.89 -11.98 -7.77
C ARG A 94 -19.07 -12.68 -9.12
N PRO A 95 -19.63 -13.89 -9.16
CA PRO A 95 -19.86 -14.58 -10.43
C PRO A 95 -20.95 -13.83 -11.24
N SER A 96 -20.64 -13.49 -12.49
CA SER A 96 -21.52 -12.72 -13.39
C SER A 96 -22.33 -13.59 -14.34
N SER A 97 -21.84 -14.80 -14.66
CA SER A 97 -22.46 -15.74 -15.60
C SER A 97 -22.64 -17.12 -14.97
N ALA A 98 -23.33 -18.04 -15.65
CA ALA A 98 -23.54 -19.41 -15.18
C ALA A 98 -22.23 -20.21 -15.02
N GLU A 99 -21.17 -19.82 -15.73
CA GLU A 99 -19.82 -20.36 -15.63
C GLU A 99 -18.85 -19.18 -15.53
N VAL A 100 -17.91 -19.25 -14.58
CA VAL A 100 -16.94 -18.18 -14.31
C VAL A 100 -15.59 -18.81 -14.01
N GLU A 101 -14.56 -18.36 -14.70
CA GLU A 101 -13.17 -18.77 -14.48
C GLU A 101 -12.34 -17.60 -13.95
N ARG A 102 -11.53 -17.87 -12.91
CA ARG A 102 -10.58 -16.90 -12.37
C ARG A 102 -9.43 -17.60 -11.68
N GLY A 103 -8.20 -17.21 -12.02
CA GLY A 103 -7.00 -17.64 -11.30
C GLY A 103 -6.86 -19.17 -11.18
N GLY A 104 -7.30 -19.92 -12.19
CA GLY A 104 -7.28 -21.39 -12.19
C GLY A 104 -8.45 -22.07 -11.48
N LEU A 105 -9.40 -21.33 -10.91
CA LEU A 105 -10.66 -21.83 -10.39
C LEU A 105 -11.78 -21.64 -11.42
N HIS A 106 -12.65 -22.64 -11.54
CA HIS A 106 -13.85 -22.63 -12.37
C HIS A 106 -15.07 -22.84 -11.47
N ALA A 107 -15.98 -21.88 -11.44
CA ALA A 107 -17.26 -21.99 -10.74
C ALA A 107 -18.40 -22.18 -11.74
N ARG A 108 -19.17 -23.26 -11.54
CA ARG A 108 -20.35 -23.59 -12.37
C ARG A 108 -21.63 -23.54 -11.54
N ARG A 109 -22.63 -22.83 -12.04
CA ARG A 109 -23.96 -22.77 -11.43
C ARG A 109 -24.76 -24.02 -11.76
N ILE A 110 -25.14 -24.79 -10.74
CA ILE A 110 -26.02 -25.95 -10.87
C ILE A 110 -27.48 -25.52 -10.79
N SER A 111 -27.80 -24.60 -9.88
CA SER A 111 -29.16 -24.06 -9.67
C SER A 111 -29.09 -22.65 -9.07
N ARG A 112 -30.24 -22.03 -8.77
CA ARG A 112 -30.28 -20.73 -8.08
C ARG A 112 -29.56 -20.86 -6.74
N ASN A 113 -28.53 -20.04 -6.54
CA ASN A 113 -27.67 -20.06 -5.34
C ASN A 113 -27.00 -21.41 -5.05
N VAL A 114 -26.83 -22.26 -6.06
CA VAL A 114 -26.10 -23.53 -5.92
C VAL A 114 -25.02 -23.59 -6.99
N TRP A 115 -23.77 -23.59 -6.53
CA TRP A 115 -22.57 -23.55 -7.34
C TRP A 115 -21.65 -24.72 -6.99
N LYS A 116 -20.88 -25.16 -7.97
CA LYS A 116 -19.81 -26.12 -7.78
C LYS A 116 -18.49 -25.48 -8.19
N LEU A 117 -17.51 -25.55 -7.31
CA LEU A 117 -16.16 -25.09 -7.56
C LEU A 117 -15.32 -26.26 -8.09
N ALA A 118 -14.56 -26.00 -9.15
CA ALA A 118 -13.63 -26.94 -9.74
C ALA A 118 -12.32 -26.22 -10.04
N GLN A 119 -11.25 -26.99 -10.22
CA GLN A 119 -9.99 -26.47 -10.74
C GLN A 119 -10.02 -26.57 -12.27
N VAL A 120 -9.54 -25.54 -12.97
CA VAL A 120 -9.43 -25.57 -14.43
C VAL A 120 -8.41 -26.64 -14.82
N SER A 121 -8.82 -27.62 -15.61
CA SER A 121 -8.07 -28.86 -15.89
C SER A 121 -6.73 -28.67 -16.63
N GLY A 122 -6.36 -27.44 -17.01
CA GLY A 122 -5.02 -27.11 -17.49
C GLY A 122 -3.95 -27.02 -16.39
N ALA A 123 -4.35 -26.97 -15.12
CA ALA A 123 -3.43 -26.81 -13.99
C ALA A 123 -2.92 -28.13 -13.38
N GLN A 124 -3.46 -29.29 -13.79
CA GLN A 124 -2.98 -30.58 -13.28
C GLN A 124 -1.57 -30.92 -13.78
N GLN A 125 -1.10 -30.29 -14.87
CA GLN A 125 0.28 -30.41 -15.36
C GLN A 125 1.25 -29.43 -14.67
N ALA A 126 0.76 -28.41 -13.96
CA ALA A 126 1.56 -27.32 -13.40
C ALA A 126 1.63 -27.36 -11.86
N ARG A 127 1.72 -28.57 -11.27
CA ARG A 127 2.06 -28.71 -9.86
C ARG A 127 3.57 -28.44 -9.68
N GLY A 128 3.98 -27.18 -9.83
CA GLY A 128 5.33 -26.71 -9.51
C GLY A 128 6.15 -26.08 -10.64
N GLU A 129 5.57 -25.72 -11.79
CA GLU A 129 6.33 -25.07 -12.86
C GLU A 129 5.73 -23.71 -13.22
N VAL A 130 6.52 -22.65 -12.99
CA VAL A 130 6.28 -21.32 -13.55
C VAL A 130 6.59 -21.42 -15.03
N THR A 131 5.61 -21.82 -15.85
CA THR A 131 5.80 -21.91 -17.30
C THR A 131 5.77 -20.50 -17.90
N SER A 132 6.97 -19.92 -17.87
CA SER A 132 7.44 -18.82 -18.70
C SER A 132 6.89 -17.42 -18.37
N PHE A 133 7.82 -16.57 -17.91
CA PHE A 133 7.75 -15.11 -17.99
C PHE A 133 7.77 -14.60 -19.46
N ALA A 134 7.91 -15.49 -20.46
CA ALA A 134 8.07 -15.13 -21.86
C ALA A 134 6.74 -14.69 -22.51
N SER A 135 5.60 -15.19 -22.02
CA SER A 135 4.27 -14.77 -22.49
C SER A 135 3.93 -13.32 -22.16
N PHE A 136 4.66 -12.68 -21.23
CA PHE A 136 4.48 -11.28 -20.88
C PHE A 136 5.20 -10.31 -21.83
N ASN A 137 6.16 -10.79 -22.65
CA ASN A 137 7.04 -9.91 -23.44
C ASN A 137 6.75 -9.89 -24.95
N ASP A 138 5.74 -10.61 -25.42
CA ASP A 138 5.40 -10.70 -26.86
C ASP A 138 4.77 -9.41 -27.43
N GLY A 139 4.44 -8.44 -26.57
CA GLY A 139 3.88 -7.14 -26.99
C GLY A 139 4.89 -6.10 -27.46
N ARG A 140 6.21 -6.30 -27.29
CA ARG A 140 7.21 -5.22 -27.44
C ARG A 140 7.98 -5.20 -28.77
N ARG A 141 7.69 -6.09 -29.72
CA ARG A 141 8.46 -6.23 -30.99
C ARG A 141 7.64 -5.99 -32.27
N ARG A 142 6.75 -4.99 -32.27
CA ARG A 142 5.95 -4.63 -33.46
C ARG A 142 6.21 -3.24 -34.05
N PHE A 143 7.38 -2.66 -33.78
CA PHE A 143 7.83 -1.45 -34.48
C PHE A 143 9.34 -1.51 -34.74
N ALA A 144 9.72 -2.04 -35.90
CA ALA A 144 10.96 -1.77 -36.63
C ALA A 144 10.78 -2.24 -38.07
#